data_AF-A0A932PL06-F1
#
_entry.id   AF-A0A932PL06-F1
#
_cell.length_a   1.000
_cell.length_b   1.000
_cell.length_c   1.000
_cell.angle_alpha   90.00
_cell.angle_beta   90.00
_cell.angle_gamma   90.00
#
_symmetry.space_group_name_H-M   'P 1'
#
loop_
_entity.id
_entity.type
_entity.pdbx_description
1 polymer ?
#
loop_
_entity_poly.entity_id
_entity_poly.type
_entity_poly.pdbx_seq_one_letter_code
_entity_poly.pdbx_strand_id
1 'polypeptide(L)'
;MKALLVILALTMTAAAQNFVGSSSSLSSMPDAPSQHRFWTLETKINTGIFAGLVAADAITTQRGLAQGYREANPIMRPFVTRGTIGQAAGSALGFGAGLGTVYLLHKTNHHKAERIAMRLMIGVQSAVVASNSFTTR
;
A
#
# COMPACT_ATOMS: atom_id res chain seq x y z
N MET A 1 -4.20 11.84 22.06
CA MET A 1 -4.76 11.87 20.69
C MET A 1 -4.00 10.96 19.71
N LYS A 2 -2.66 10.96 19.66
CA LYS A 2 -1.87 10.09 18.75
C LYS A 2 -2.10 8.58 18.96
N ALA A 3 -2.21 8.12 20.22
CA ALA A 3 -2.47 6.71 20.54
C ALA A 3 -3.84 6.21 20.03
N LEU A 4 -4.84 7.09 19.98
CA LEU A 4 -6.21 6.75 19.57
C LEU A 4 -6.29 6.51 18.06
N LEU A 5 -5.52 7.26 17.26
CA LEU A 5 -5.37 7.03 15.82
C LEU A 5 -4.61 5.73 15.50
N VAL A 6 -3.59 5.39 16.29
CA VAL A 6 -2.86 4.11 16.14
C VAL A 6 -3.78 2.93 16.48
N ILE A 7 -4.58 3.04 17.54
CA ILE A 7 -5.56 2.01 17.91
C ILE A 7 -6.65 1.87 16.83
N LEU A 8 -7.14 2.97 16.25
CA LEU A 8 -8.14 2.93 15.18
C LEU A 8 -7.58 2.31 13.88
N ALA A 9 -6.30 2.55 13.58
CA ALA A 9 -5.62 1.92 12.45
C ALA A 9 -5.38 0.41 12.67
N LEU A 10 -5.11 -0.01 13.91
CA LEU A 10 -4.99 -1.43 14.27
C LEU A 10 -6.35 -2.16 14.27
N THR A 11 -7.45 -1.51 14.65
CA THR A 11 -8.77 -2.17 14.67
C THR A 11 -9.35 -2.36 13.27
N MET A 12 -9.09 -1.45 12.34
CA MET A 12 -9.48 -1.61 10.93
C MET A 12 -8.75 -2.78 10.24
N THR A 13 -7.51 -3.08 10.65
CA THR A 13 -6.77 -4.25 10.14
C THR A 13 -7.26 -5.58 10.74
N ALA A 14 -7.82 -5.59 11.95
CA ALA A 14 -8.40 -6.78 12.55
C ALA A 14 -9.78 -7.14 11.99
N ALA A 15 -10.65 -6.15 11.72
CA ALA A 15 -11.97 -6.38 11.15
C ALA A 15 -11.93 -6.93 9.71
N ALA A 16 -10.91 -6.55 8.92
CA ALA A 16 -10.70 -7.07 7.57
C ALA A 16 -10.30 -8.56 7.52
N GLN A 17 -9.77 -9.11 8.62
CA GLN A 17 -9.41 -10.54 8.70
C GLN A 17 -10.64 -11.42 8.86
N ASN A 18 -11.67 -10.92 9.54
CA ASN A 18 -12.88 -11.69 9.85
C ASN A 18 -13.86 -11.78 8.67
N PHE A 19 -13.85 -10.81 7.75
CA PHE A 19 -14.73 -10.86 6.57
C PHE A 19 -14.30 -11.91 5.53
N VAL A 20 -13.02 -12.29 5.51
CA VAL A 20 -12.48 -13.30 4.56
C VAL A 20 -12.58 -14.73 5.12
N GLY A 21 -12.78 -14.90 6.43
CA GLY A 21 -12.75 -16.21 7.09
C GLY A 21 -14.05 -17.02 7.11
N SER A 22 -15.20 -16.42 6.76
CA SER A 22 -16.52 -17.04 6.99
C SER A 22 -17.18 -17.69 5.77
N SER A 23 -16.51 -17.80 4.62
CA SER A 23 -17.16 -18.21 3.36
C SER A 23 -16.87 -19.63 2.88
N SER A 24 -16.15 -20.48 3.62
CA SER A 24 -15.73 -21.79 3.10
C SER A 24 -16.06 -22.95 4.04
N SER A 25 -17.34 -23.28 4.15
CA SER A 25 -17.83 -24.53 4.73
C SER A 25 -18.65 -25.35 3.73
N LEU A 26 -18.18 -25.44 2.48
CA LEU A 26 -18.64 -26.41 1.49
C LEU A 26 -17.42 -27.09 0.86
N SER A 27 -17.22 -28.35 1.26
CA SER A 27 -16.52 -29.43 0.56
C SER A 27 -15.50 -29.03 -0.51
N SER A 28 -14.23 -28.82 -0.12
CA SER A 28 -13.12 -28.78 -1.06
C SER A 28 -12.50 -30.16 -1.15
N MET A 29 -12.69 -30.85 -2.28
CA MET A 29 -11.74 -31.86 -2.72
C MET A 29 -10.31 -31.25 -2.70
N PRO A 30 -9.24 -32.04 -2.57
CA PRO A 30 -7.90 -31.50 -2.72
C PRO A 30 -7.80 -30.90 -4.13
N ASP A 31 -7.74 -29.58 -4.23
CA ASP A 31 -7.42 -28.92 -5.49
C ASP A 31 -6.12 -29.54 -5.99
N ALA A 32 -6.16 -30.19 -7.16
CA ALA A 32 -4.96 -30.52 -7.90
C ALA A 32 -4.08 -29.26 -7.91
N PRO A 33 -2.77 -29.33 -7.60
CA PRO A 33 -1.96 -28.18 -7.20
C PRO A 33 -2.13 -27.05 -8.21
N SER A 34 -3.05 -26.15 -7.90
CA SER A 34 -3.43 -25.09 -8.79
C SER A 34 -2.28 -24.12 -8.70
N GLN A 35 -1.48 -24.07 -9.77
CA GLN A 35 -0.30 -23.23 -9.84
C GLN A 35 -0.69 -21.81 -9.41
N HIS A 36 -0.26 -21.41 -8.21
CA HIS A 36 -0.73 -20.16 -7.62
C HIS A 36 -0.26 -19.01 -8.51
N ARG A 37 -1.22 -18.33 -9.15
CA ARG A 37 -0.93 -17.23 -10.08
C ARG A 37 -0.81 -15.94 -9.30
N PHE A 38 0.20 -15.13 -9.62
CA PHE A 38 0.36 -13.80 -9.01
C PHE A 38 -0.84 -12.88 -9.28
N TRP A 39 -1.26 -12.80 -10.55
CA TRP A 39 -2.32 -11.89 -10.99
C TRP A 39 -3.72 -12.46 -10.76
N THR A 40 -4.08 -12.64 -9.49
CA THR A 40 -5.46 -12.91 -9.07
C THR A 40 -6.31 -11.63 -9.07
N LEU A 41 -7.63 -11.77 -8.92
CA LEU A 41 -8.51 -10.62 -8.72
C LEU A 41 -8.12 -9.83 -7.45
N GLU A 42 -7.81 -10.52 -6.34
CA GLU A 42 -7.36 -9.88 -5.11
C GLU A 42 -6.08 -9.07 -5.34
N THR A 43 -5.08 -9.64 -6.02
CA THR A 43 -3.82 -8.94 -6.32
C THR A 43 -4.05 -7.71 -7.19
N LYS A 44 -4.95 -7.80 -8.20
CA LYS A 44 -5.30 -6.66 -9.05
C LYS A 44 -5.96 -5.54 -8.25
N ILE A 45 -6.93 -5.87 -7.41
CA ILE A 45 -7.62 -4.90 -6.53
C ILE A 45 -6.61 -4.23 -5.60
N ASN A 46 -5.80 -5.03 -4.89
CA ASN A 46 -4.79 -4.51 -3.97
C ASN A 46 -3.79 -3.61 -4.69
N THR A 47 -3.35 -4.00 -5.89
CA THR A 47 -2.41 -3.18 -6.70
C THR A 47 -3.06 -1.85 -7.09
N GLY A 48 -4.34 -1.86 -7.47
CA GLY A 48 -5.09 -0.65 -7.77
C GLY A 48 -5.23 0.28 -6.56
N ILE A 49 -5.56 -0.28 -5.39
CA ILE A 49 -5.61 0.48 -4.12
C ILE A 49 -4.25 1.10 -3.82
N PHE A 50 -3.18 0.31 -3.90
CA PHE A 50 -1.83 0.79 -3.63
C PHE A 50 -1.41 1.90 -4.60
N ALA A 51 -1.69 1.75 -5.90
CA ALA A 51 -1.44 2.79 -6.90
C ALA A 51 -2.23 4.08 -6.61
N GLY A 52 -3.51 3.95 -6.23
CA GLY A 52 -4.35 5.08 -5.86
C GLY A 52 -3.81 5.83 -4.63
N LEU A 53 -3.33 5.09 -3.62
CA LEU A 53 -2.72 5.68 -2.42
C LEU A 53 -1.39 6.39 -2.74
N VAL A 54 -0.54 5.81 -3.61
CA VAL A 54 0.69 6.46 -4.07
C VAL A 54 0.38 7.75 -4.84
N ALA A 55 -0.67 7.75 -5.68
CA ALA A 55 -1.10 8.95 -6.39
C ALA A 55 -1.66 10.02 -5.44
N ALA A 56 -2.48 9.64 -4.45
CA ALA A 56 -3.01 10.56 -3.45
C ALA A 56 -1.89 11.19 -2.60
N ASP A 57 -0.90 10.38 -2.22
CA ASP A 57 0.29 10.85 -1.51
C ASP A 57 1.08 11.86 -2.34
N ALA A 58 1.27 11.58 -3.64
CA ALA A 58 1.94 12.50 -4.55
C ALA A 58 1.22 13.84 -4.67
N ILE A 59 -0.11 13.82 -4.79
CA ILE A 59 -0.93 15.04 -4.87
C ILE A 59 -0.83 15.84 -3.57
N THR A 60 -1.01 15.19 -2.41
CA THR A 60 -0.98 15.87 -1.11
C THR A 60 0.42 16.40 -0.79
N THR A 61 1.47 15.66 -1.13
CA THR A 61 2.86 16.12 -1.01
C THR A 61 3.12 17.37 -1.85
N GLN A 62 2.77 17.37 -3.15
CA GLN A 62 2.97 18.52 -4.02
C GLN A 62 2.16 19.75 -3.56
N ARG A 63 0.93 19.55 -3.07
CA ARG A 63 0.14 20.63 -2.45
C ARG A 63 0.82 21.19 -1.22
N GLY A 64 1.34 20.33 -0.36
CA GLY A 64 2.06 20.75 0.83
C GLY A 64 3.34 21.54 0.52
N LEU A 65 4.12 21.08 -0.47
CA LEU A 65 5.30 21.81 -0.96
C LEU A 65 4.93 23.20 -1.51
N ALA A 66 3.81 23.30 -2.25
CA ALA A 66 3.32 24.58 -2.74
C ALA A 66 2.88 25.54 -1.60
N GLN A 67 2.51 25.01 -0.44
CA GLN A 67 2.22 25.78 0.78
C GLN A 67 3.47 26.11 1.61
N GLY A 68 4.67 25.71 1.16
CA GLY A 68 5.94 25.96 1.84
C GLY A 68 6.36 24.89 2.85
N TYR A 69 5.65 23.76 2.94
CA TYR A 69 6.12 22.63 3.72
C TYR A 69 7.38 22.02 3.12
N ARG A 70 8.13 21.30 3.96
CA ARG A 70 9.33 20.58 3.56
C ARG A 70 9.07 19.09 3.62
N GLU A 71 9.34 18.39 2.52
CA GLU A 71 9.27 16.93 2.47
C GLU A 71 10.10 16.31 3.60
N ALA A 72 9.47 15.55 4.49
CA ALA A 72 10.14 14.97 5.66
C ALA A 72 11.03 13.79 5.29
N ASN A 73 10.64 13.00 4.28
CA ASN A 73 11.39 11.83 3.84
C ASN A 73 12.64 12.26 3.03
N PRO A 74 13.87 12.07 3.56
CA PRO A 74 15.08 12.51 2.88
C PRO A 74 15.34 11.74 1.57
N ILE A 75 14.82 10.52 1.43
CA ILE A 75 14.94 9.70 0.22
C ILE A 75 14.07 10.28 -0.90
N MET A 76 12.87 10.72 -0.57
CA MET A 76 11.91 11.26 -1.55
C MET A 76 12.15 12.73 -1.86
N ARG A 77 12.72 13.50 -0.92
CA ARG A 77 13.02 14.93 -1.08
C ARG A 77 13.69 15.31 -2.41
N PRO A 78 14.78 14.65 -2.88
CA PRO A 78 15.41 15.03 -4.15
C PRO A 78 14.53 14.80 -5.39
N PHE A 79 13.51 13.96 -5.28
CA PHE A 79 12.53 13.72 -6.33
C PHE A 79 11.43 14.77 -6.29
N VAL A 80 10.73 14.89 -5.17
CA VAL A 80 9.49 15.69 -5.06
C VAL A 80 9.73 17.19 -5.16
N THR A 81 10.94 17.66 -4.82
CA THR A 81 11.32 19.08 -4.93
C THR A 81 11.65 19.51 -6.37
N ARG A 82 11.71 18.57 -7.33
CA ARG A 82 11.91 18.85 -8.76
C ARG A 82 10.58 18.94 -9.53
N GLY A 83 9.49 19.26 -8.83
CA GLY A 83 8.15 19.37 -9.39
C GLY A 83 7.53 18.02 -9.76
N THR A 84 6.49 18.08 -10.61
CA THR A 84 5.62 16.93 -10.93
C THR A 84 6.35 15.77 -11.60
N ILE A 85 7.35 16.04 -12.45
CA ILE A 85 8.15 14.99 -13.09
C ILE A 85 8.99 14.25 -12.06
N GLY A 86 9.65 14.98 -11.16
CA GLY A 86 10.43 14.38 -10.08
C GLY A 86 9.54 13.58 -9.13
N GLN A 87 8.39 14.12 -8.75
CA GLN A 87 7.37 13.40 -7.98
C GLN A 87 6.97 12.09 -8.66
N ALA A 88 6.62 12.13 -9.94
CA ALA A 88 6.20 10.95 -10.69
C ALA A 88 7.31 9.90 -10.74
N ALA A 89 8.56 10.31 -10.96
CA ALA A 89 9.71 9.41 -10.94
C ALA A 89 9.89 8.74 -9.56
N GLY A 90 9.86 9.52 -8.48
CA GLY A 90 9.95 8.98 -7.12
C GLY A 90 8.81 8.03 -6.79
N SER A 91 7.57 8.41 -7.12
CA SER A 91 6.38 7.58 -6.91
C SER A 91 6.44 6.28 -7.71
N ALA A 92 6.88 6.32 -8.98
CA ALA A 92 7.05 5.13 -9.81
C ALA A 92 8.12 4.19 -9.26
N LEU A 93 9.25 4.73 -8.77
CA LEU A 93 10.30 3.93 -8.13
C LEU A 93 9.80 3.27 -6.85
N GLY A 94 9.13 4.01 -5.96
CA GLY A 94 8.57 3.47 -4.73
C GLY A 94 7.50 2.42 -4.98
N PHE A 95 6.56 2.69 -5.89
CA PHE A 95 5.52 1.75 -6.31
C PHE A 95 6.13 0.47 -6.91
N GLY A 96 7.06 0.62 -7.85
CA GLY A 96 7.73 -0.49 -8.53
C GLY A 96 8.54 -1.35 -7.56
N ALA A 97 9.28 -0.74 -6.63
CA ALA A 97 10.02 -1.46 -5.60
C ALA A 97 9.08 -2.23 -4.66
N GLY A 98 7.98 -1.61 -4.24
CA GLY A 98 6.96 -2.25 -3.40
C GLY A 98 6.32 -3.45 -4.09
N LEU A 99 5.72 -3.24 -5.26
CA LEU A 99 5.06 -4.30 -6.02
C LEU A 99 6.05 -5.39 -6.48
N GLY A 100 7.27 -5.00 -6.85
CA GLY A 100 8.36 -5.91 -7.20
C GLY A 100 8.75 -6.81 -6.03
N THR A 101 8.75 -6.29 -4.80
CA THR A 101 8.97 -7.09 -3.59
C THR A 101 7.87 -8.14 -3.40
N VAL A 102 6.60 -7.76 -3.59
CA VAL A 102 5.47 -8.71 -3.53
C VAL A 102 5.63 -9.79 -4.59
N TYR A 103 5.97 -9.40 -5.83
CA TYR A 103 6.20 -10.34 -6.92
C TYR A 103 7.39 -11.28 -6.66
N LEU A 104 8.47 -10.79 -6.05
CA LEU A 104 9.61 -11.63 -5.70
C LEU A 104 9.24 -12.65 -4.62
N LEU A 105 8.47 -12.25 -3.61
CA LEU A 105 7.94 -13.16 -2.59
C LEU A 105 7.03 -14.24 -3.21
N HIS A 106 6.21 -13.84 -4.18
CA HIS A 106 5.40 -14.78 -4.95
C HIS A 106 6.27 -15.80 -5.70
N LYS A 107 7.25 -15.32 -6.48
CA LYS A 107 8.14 -16.15 -7.31
C LYS A 107 9.00 -17.11 -6.48
N THR A 108 9.31 -16.74 -5.24
CA THR A 108 10.06 -17.57 -4.29
C THR A 108 9.16 -18.45 -3.40
N ASN A 109 7.88 -18.56 -3.72
CA ASN A 109 6.87 -19.38 -3.02
C ASN A 109 6.55 -18.95 -1.57
N HIS A 110 6.86 -17.70 -1.21
CA HIS A 110 6.55 -17.14 0.11
C HIS A 110 5.16 -16.48 0.15
N HIS A 111 4.11 -17.23 -0.19
CA HIS A 111 2.76 -16.68 -0.43
C HIS A 111 2.09 -16.03 0.79
N LYS A 112 2.42 -16.48 2.01
CA LYS A 112 1.96 -15.80 3.22
C LYS A 112 2.65 -14.44 3.39
N ALA A 113 3.95 -14.38 3.13
CA ALA A 113 4.71 -13.13 3.21
C ALA A 113 4.28 -12.15 2.11
N GLU A 114 4.02 -12.64 0.90
CA GLU A 114 3.44 -11.86 -0.21
C GLU A 114 2.17 -11.12 0.23
N ARG A 115 1.20 -11.83 0.80
CA ARG A 115 -0.06 -11.25 1.28
C ARG A 115 0.15 -10.25 2.42
N ILE A 116 1.01 -10.58 3.37
CA ILE A 116 1.33 -9.69 4.49
C ILE A 116 2.00 -8.41 3.99
N ALA A 117 3.00 -8.53 3.12
CA ALA A 117 3.73 -7.40 2.55
C ALA A 117 2.79 -6.44 1.82
N MET A 118 1.91 -6.97 0.96
CA MET A 118 0.95 -6.15 0.21
C MET A 118 0.00 -5.38 1.13
N ARG A 119 -0.55 -6.06 2.16
CA ARG A 119 -1.46 -5.43 3.13
C ARG A 119 -0.76 -4.38 3.99
N LEU A 120 0.49 -4.65 4.40
CA LEU A 120 1.29 -3.69 5.15
C LEU A 120 1.60 -2.44 4.32
N MET A 121 1.97 -2.60 3.05
CA MET A 121 2.22 -1.45 2.16
C MET A 121 0.97 -0.58 1.99
N ILE A 122 -0.20 -1.19 1.75
CA ILE A 122 -1.48 -0.46 1.68
C ILE A 122 -1.75 0.26 3.02
N GLY A 123 -1.56 -0.41 4.15
CA GLY A 123 -1.81 0.17 5.47
C GLY A 123 -0.90 1.36 5.78
N VAL A 124 0.39 1.21 5.54
CA VAL A 124 1.38 2.29 5.73
C VAL A 124 1.08 3.46 4.81
N GLN A 125 0.84 3.22 3.52
CA GLN A 125 0.55 4.29 2.57
C GLN A 125 -0.76 5.02 2.91
N SER A 126 -1.78 4.30 3.39
CA SER A 126 -3.02 4.90 3.88
C SER A 126 -2.77 5.85 5.06
N ALA A 127 -1.93 5.44 6.02
CA ALA A 127 -1.59 6.27 7.17
C ALA A 127 -0.82 7.55 6.76
N VAL A 128 0.10 7.42 5.81
CA VAL A 128 0.85 8.57 5.26
C VAL A 128 -0.08 9.54 4.55
N VAL A 129 -0.94 9.06 3.65
CA VAL A 129 -1.93 9.90 2.93
C VAL A 129 -2.87 10.59 3.90
N ALA A 130 -3.36 9.89 4.93
CA ALA A 130 -4.19 10.48 5.96
C ALA A 130 -3.44 11.61 6.70
N SER A 131 -2.20 11.36 7.12
CA SER A 131 -1.35 12.36 7.78
C SER A 131 -1.17 13.60 6.91
N ASN A 132 -0.81 13.43 5.64
CA ASN A 132 -0.62 14.54 4.71
C ASN A 132 -1.92 15.32 4.51
N SER A 133 -3.04 14.62 4.35
CA SER A 133 -4.37 15.24 4.18
C SER A 133 -4.81 16.07 5.39
N PHE A 134 -4.40 15.73 6.61
CA PHE A 134 -4.68 16.54 7.79
C PHE A 134 -3.73 17.74 7.92
N THR A 135 -2.50 17.63 7.41
CA THR A 135 -1.50 18.71 7.47
C THR A 135 -1.66 19.74 6.35
N THR A 136 -2.13 19.35 5.16
CA THR A 136 -2.27 20.23 3.99
C THR A 136 -3.68 20.79 3.79
N ARG A 137 -4.53 20.75 4.82
CA ARG A 137 -5.86 21.39 4.82
C ARG A 137 -5.76 22.91 4.96
#